data_AF-A0A0C3C232-F1
#
_entry.id   AF-A0A0C3C232-F1
#
_cell.length_a   1.000
_cell.length_b   1.000
_cell.length_c   1.000
_cell.angle_alpha   90.00
_cell.angle_beta   90.00
_cell.angle_gamma   90.00
#
_symmetry.space_group_name_H-M   'P 1'
#
loop_
_entity.id
_entity.type
_entity.pdbx_description
1 polymer ?
#
loop_
_entity_poly.entity_id
_entity_poly.type
_entity_poly.pdbx_seq_one_letter_code
_entity_poly.pdbx_strand_id
1 'polypeptide(L)'
;LPPLSLSILGVEPLDEFIREIADWVHHMIMTRPGAAEYPGGKVEVEAKIGVLRDRGTGARFMLPVLVETVLTPGLSDVRFESNMSVHQHKHFNTLLNDLKTRSSATPSPDSHPPSSSSSPLSSPIGYTHLYLQDSFYSAPEGGDRDKIRVTRDEKTGALVECMRKIRLGDLNVYSPKREADWRVSVNLEVPVPHPIGSATHTRRKDRMSYTHEEFKIDLTQVTSSTSPNAPPQILHELELEIARPELLLTTALKRNDPSVSDFERGSFDELIRAFVNNARILVRNA
;
A
#
# COMPACT_ATOMS: atom_id res chain seq x y z
N LEU A 1 -26.84 26.53 14.32
CA LEU A 1 -27.46 25.22 14.61
C LEU A 1 -26.49 24.45 15.50
N PRO A 2 -26.93 23.87 16.64
CA PRO A 2 -26.08 22.97 17.41
C PRO A 2 -25.75 21.69 16.60
N PRO A 3 -24.71 20.93 16.97
CA PRO A 3 -24.45 19.62 16.37
C PRO A 3 -25.68 18.72 16.46
N LEU A 4 -26.01 18.05 15.36
CA LEU A 4 -27.09 17.09 15.33
C LEU A 4 -26.63 15.77 15.96
N SER A 5 -27.57 14.99 16.51
CA SER A 5 -27.31 13.61 16.90
C SER A 5 -26.85 12.78 15.70
N LEU A 6 -25.94 11.82 15.92
CA LEU A 6 -25.37 10.98 14.87
C LEU A 6 -26.44 10.15 14.14
N SER A 7 -27.44 9.66 14.88
CA SER A 7 -28.62 8.96 14.35
C SER A 7 -29.74 8.96 15.39
N ILE A 8 -30.90 8.37 15.05
CA ILE A 8 -32.01 8.17 16.00
C ILE A 8 -31.62 7.31 17.21
N LEU A 9 -30.57 6.49 17.05
CA LEU A 9 -30.05 5.59 18.07
C LEU A 9 -28.81 6.18 18.79
N GLY A 10 -28.38 7.39 18.42
CA GLY A 10 -27.19 8.04 18.99
C GLY A 10 -25.86 7.41 18.54
N VAL A 11 -25.87 6.54 17.54
CA VAL A 11 -24.68 5.85 17.01
C VAL A 11 -24.44 6.21 15.54
N GLU A 12 -23.19 6.31 15.12
CA GLU A 12 -22.82 6.45 13.71
C GLU A 12 -22.96 5.09 13.01
N PRO A 13 -23.64 4.99 11.85
CA PRO A 13 -23.72 3.75 11.10
C PRO A 13 -22.32 3.36 10.59
N LEU A 14 -22.11 2.06 10.40
CA LEU A 14 -20.86 1.54 9.86
C LEU A 14 -20.67 1.99 8.41
N ASP A 15 -19.45 2.37 8.06
CA ASP A 15 -19.04 2.56 6.67
C ASP A 15 -18.86 1.17 6.03
N GLU A 16 -19.87 0.69 5.31
CA GLU A 16 -19.87 -0.59 4.60
C GLU A 16 -18.66 -0.76 3.67
N PHE A 17 -18.16 0.34 3.08
CA PHE A 17 -16.99 0.28 2.22
C PHE A 17 -15.73 -0.12 3.00
N ILE A 18 -15.52 0.51 4.16
CA ILE A 18 -14.38 0.21 5.03
C ILE A 18 -14.54 -1.18 5.64
N ARG A 19 -15.77 -1.55 6.00
CA ARG A 19 -16.08 -2.88 6.53
C ARG A 19 -15.77 -3.98 5.53
N GLU A 20 -16.17 -3.83 4.27
CA GLU A 20 -15.88 -4.78 3.20
C GLU A 20 -14.36 -4.99 3.02
N ILE A 21 -13.59 -3.89 3.00
CA ILE A 21 -12.12 -3.99 2.91
C ILE A 21 -11.55 -4.69 4.15
N ALA A 22 -12.03 -4.35 5.35
CA ALA A 22 -11.57 -4.95 6.59
C ALA A 22 -11.87 -6.45 6.64
N ASP A 23 -13.08 -6.86 6.26
CA ASP A 23 -13.51 -8.26 6.19
C ASP A 23 -12.66 -9.05 5.20
N TRP A 24 -12.42 -8.49 4.02
CA TRP A 24 -11.59 -9.12 3.00
C TRP A 24 -10.11 -9.25 3.44
N VAL A 25 -9.49 -8.18 3.96
CA VAL A 25 -8.09 -8.24 4.45
C VAL A 25 -7.99 -9.23 5.61
N HIS A 26 -8.92 -9.19 6.56
CA HIS A 26 -8.96 -10.12 7.69
C HIS A 26 -9.05 -11.57 7.21
N HIS A 27 -9.93 -11.85 6.24
CA HIS A 27 -10.07 -13.19 5.67
C HIS A 27 -8.76 -13.68 5.02
N MET A 28 -8.09 -12.83 4.23
CA MET A 28 -6.79 -13.14 3.63
C MET A 28 -5.72 -13.43 4.68
N ILE A 29 -5.71 -12.68 5.78
CA ILE A 29 -4.78 -12.90 6.90
C ILE A 29 -5.08 -14.23 7.57
N MET A 30 -6.34 -14.52 7.91
CA MET A 30 -6.70 -15.71 8.70
C MET A 30 -6.63 -17.01 7.91
N THR A 31 -6.74 -16.95 6.59
CA THR A 31 -6.67 -18.14 5.71
C THR A 31 -5.30 -18.33 5.07
N ARG A 32 -4.32 -17.48 5.40
CA ARG A 32 -2.96 -17.59 4.86
C ARG A 32 -2.31 -18.92 5.25
N PRO A 33 -1.37 -19.43 4.43
CA PRO A 33 -0.56 -20.57 4.82
C PRO A 33 0.22 -20.29 6.12
N GLY A 34 0.26 -21.28 7.01
CA GLY A 34 0.79 -21.13 8.35
C GLY A 34 2.33 -21.13 8.42
N ALA A 35 2.86 -20.82 9.60
CA ALA A 35 4.30 -20.80 9.86
C ALA A 35 5.01 -22.16 9.66
N ALA A 36 4.26 -23.27 9.69
CA ALA A 36 4.79 -24.60 9.39
C ALA A 36 5.18 -24.75 7.90
N GLU A 37 4.45 -24.09 7.00
CA GLU A 37 4.73 -24.12 5.55
C GLU A 37 5.71 -23.01 5.16
N TYR A 38 5.54 -21.80 5.72
CA TYR A 38 6.41 -20.66 5.46
C TYR A 38 6.94 -20.04 6.76
N PRO A 39 8.03 -20.59 7.33
CA PRO A 39 8.63 -20.09 8.55
C PRO A 39 9.10 -18.63 8.37
N GLY A 40 8.74 -17.76 9.33
CA GLY A 40 9.13 -16.35 9.30
C GLY A 40 8.44 -15.51 8.21
N GLY A 41 7.42 -16.05 7.54
CA GLY A 41 6.62 -15.30 6.57
C GLY A 41 5.88 -14.14 7.23
N LYS A 42 6.04 -12.94 6.68
CA LYS A 42 5.39 -11.72 7.18
C LYS A 42 4.26 -11.30 6.25
N VAL A 43 3.11 -10.98 6.81
CA VAL A 43 1.99 -10.43 6.04
C VAL A 43 2.30 -8.98 5.69
N GLU A 44 2.17 -8.65 4.42
CA GLU A 44 2.20 -7.28 3.91
C GLU A 44 0.81 -6.93 3.37
N VAL A 45 0.27 -5.78 3.81
CA VAL A 45 -0.94 -5.17 3.26
C VAL A 45 -0.56 -3.82 2.68
N GLU A 46 -0.78 -3.67 1.37
CA GLU A 46 -0.43 -2.47 0.63
C GLU A 46 -1.60 -2.00 -0.26
N ALA A 47 -1.75 -0.69 -0.40
CA ALA A 47 -2.61 -0.04 -1.37
C ALA A 47 -1.73 0.57 -2.46
N LYS A 48 -1.94 0.16 -3.71
CA LYS A 48 -1.24 0.72 -4.87
C LYS A 48 -2.16 1.69 -5.58
N ILE A 49 -1.64 2.87 -5.94
CA ILE A 49 -2.36 3.88 -6.72
C ILE A 49 -2.04 3.69 -8.21
N GLY A 50 -3.07 3.67 -9.04
CA GLY A 50 -2.92 3.34 -10.45
C GLY A 50 -4.21 3.51 -11.23
N VAL A 51 -4.36 2.76 -12.32
CA VAL A 51 -5.56 2.82 -13.17
C VAL A 51 -6.07 1.42 -13.47
N LEU A 52 -7.38 1.21 -13.31
CA LEU A 52 -8.04 0.01 -13.79
C LEU A 52 -8.27 0.14 -15.29
N ARG A 53 -7.86 -0.87 -16.06
CA ARG A 53 -8.03 -0.91 -17.51
C ARG A 53 -8.82 -2.11 -17.95
N ASP A 54 -9.65 -1.89 -18.93
CA ASP A 54 -10.30 -2.94 -19.68
C ASP A 54 -9.25 -3.69 -20.52
N ARG A 55 -9.25 -5.03 -20.45
CA ARG A 55 -8.24 -5.85 -21.14
C ARG A 55 -8.41 -5.87 -22.65
N GLY A 56 -9.64 -5.79 -23.15
CA GLY A 56 -9.94 -5.85 -24.58
C GLY A 56 -9.57 -4.54 -25.29
N THR A 57 -9.84 -3.41 -24.65
CA THR A 57 -9.65 -2.08 -25.25
C THR A 57 -8.38 -1.37 -24.79
N GLY A 58 -7.85 -1.70 -23.61
CA GLY A 58 -6.77 -0.96 -22.97
C GLY A 58 -7.17 0.43 -22.47
N ALA A 59 -8.43 0.83 -22.61
CA ALA A 59 -8.96 2.06 -22.05
C ALA A 59 -9.11 1.94 -20.53
N ARG A 60 -9.24 3.07 -19.83
CA ARG A 60 -9.63 3.05 -18.42
C ARG A 60 -10.99 2.38 -18.29
N PHE A 61 -11.09 1.46 -17.34
CA PHE A 61 -12.29 0.69 -17.09
C PHE A 61 -13.44 1.61 -16.67
N MET A 62 -14.64 1.34 -17.17
CA MET A 62 -15.82 2.16 -16.94
C MET A 62 -16.97 1.29 -16.44
N LEU A 63 -17.55 1.68 -15.31
CA LEU A 63 -18.73 1.05 -14.74
C LEU A 63 -19.86 2.08 -14.59
N PRO A 64 -21.13 1.66 -14.69
CA PRO A 64 -22.28 2.53 -14.49
C PRO A 64 -22.51 2.83 -12.99
N VAL A 65 -21.50 3.35 -12.29
CA VAL A 65 -21.53 3.71 -10.86
C VAL A 65 -21.05 5.14 -10.66
N LEU A 66 -21.60 5.82 -9.65
CA LEU A 66 -21.33 7.25 -9.40
C LEU A 66 -20.28 7.50 -8.32
N VAL A 67 -19.91 6.47 -7.57
CA VAL A 67 -19.06 6.59 -6.39
C VAL A 67 -17.98 5.51 -6.38
N GLU A 68 -17.00 5.72 -5.52
CA GLU A 68 -15.96 4.73 -5.25
C GLU A 68 -16.59 3.37 -4.93
N THR A 69 -16.14 2.33 -5.62
CA THR A 69 -16.78 1.00 -5.57
C THR A 69 -15.70 -0.08 -5.48
N VAL A 70 -15.83 -0.94 -4.47
CA VAL A 70 -15.04 -2.18 -4.37
C VAL A 70 -15.50 -3.13 -5.46
N LEU A 71 -14.58 -3.60 -6.29
CA LEU A 71 -14.89 -4.54 -7.35
C LEU A 71 -14.78 -5.97 -6.85
N THR A 72 -15.66 -6.85 -7.35
CA THR A 72 -15.59 -8.27 -7.07
C THR A 72 -14.22 -8.84 -7.48
N PRO A 73 -13.54 -9.59 -6.60
CA PRO A 73 -12.27 -10.24 -6.93
C PRO A 73 -12.40 -11.13 -8.18
N GLY A 74 -11.35 -11.15 -9.01
CA GLY A 74 -11.27 -12.07 -10.14
C GLY A 74 -12.00 -11.66 -11.43
N LEU A 75 -12.52 -10.43 -11.54
CA LEU A 75 -13.04 -9.87 -12.80
C LEU A 75 -12.02 -10.02 -13.94
N SER A 76 -12.30 -10.89 -14.90
CA SER A 76 -11.38 -11.27 -15.98
C SER A 76 -11.03 -10.10 -16.88
N ASP A 77 -12.00 -9.22 -17.14
CA ASP A 77 -11.91 -8.18 -18.16
C ASP A 77 -11.13 -6.96 -17.67
N VAL A 78 -10.70 -6.96 -16.40
CA VAL A 78 -9.99 -5.86 -15.78
C VAL A 78 -8.54 -6.23 -15.50
N ARG A 79 -7.63 -5.30 -15.77
CA ARG A 79 -6.26 -5.31 -15.27
C ARG A 79 -5.98 -4.01 -14.53
N PHE A 80 -5.20 -4.10 -13.46
CA PHE A 80 -4.72 -2.91 -12.77
C PHE A 80 -3.31 -2.58 -13.26
N GLU A 81 -3.08 -1.32 -13.58
CA GLU A 81 -1.77 -0.80 -13.92
C GLU A 81 -1.29 0.11 -12.79
N SER A 82 -0.32 -0.39 -12.02
CA SER A 82 0.37 0.37 -10.97
C SER A 82 1.40 1.28 -11.63
N ASN A 83 0.95 2.39 -12.19
CA ASN A 83 1.80 3.39 -12.82
C ASN A 83 1.12 4.76 -12.80
N MET A 84 1.92 5.82 -12.80
CA MET A 84 1.46 7.19 -12.98
C MET A 84 2.37 7.96 -13.95
N SER A 85 1.91 9.13 -14.39
CA SER A 85 2.77 10.01 -15.19
C SER A 85 3.92 10.59 -14.36
N VAL A 86 5.00 11.00 -15.04
CA VAL A 86 6.12 11.73 -14.42
C VAL A 86 5.63 13.00 -13.70
N HIS A 87 4.61 13.67 -14.24
CA HIS A 87 4.04 14.88 -13.66
C HIS A 87 3.32 14.58 -12.33
N GLN A 88 2.52 13.51 -12.28
CA GLN A 88 1.87 13.05 -11.04
C GLN A 88 2.91 12.62 -9.99
N HIS A 89 3.94 11.88 -10.41
CA HIS A 89 5.04 11.49 -9.54
C HIS A 89 5.76 12.71 -8.93
N LYS A 90 6.06 13.71 -9.76
CA LYS A 90 6.64 14.98 -9.29
C LYS A 90 5.70 15.71 -8.33
N HIS A 91 4.40 15.75 -8.63
CA HIS A 91 3.39 16.36 -7.78
C HIS A 91 3.36 15.74 -6.37
N PHE A 92 3.29 14.40 -6.30
CA PHE A 92 3.31 13.70 -5.01
C PHE A 92 4.62 13.89 -4.26
N ASN A 93 5.76 13.90 -4.95
CA ASN A 93 7.05 14.18 -4.31
C ASN A 93 7.05 15.56 -3.64
N THR A 94 6.56 16.60 -4.32
CA THR A 94 6.45 17.94 -3.74
C THR A 94 5.50 17.93 -2.54
N LEU A 95 4.30 17.37 -2.70
CA LEU A 95 3.28 17.32 -1.65
C LEU A 95 3.78 16.63 -0.37
N LEU A 96 4.41 15.46 -0.49
CA LEU A 96 4.91 14.68 0.64
C LEU A 96 6.10 15.34 1.33
N ASN A 97 7.00 15.99 0.57
CA ASN A 97 8.10 16.77 1.15
C ASN A 97 7.60 18.02 1.90
N ASP A 98 6.57 18.69 1.39
CA ASP A 98 5.95 19.83 2.06
C ASP A 98 5.25 19.39 3.36
N LEU A 99 4.56 18.25 3.36
CA LEU A 99 3.97 17.65 4.56
C LEU A 99 5.05 17.32 5.59
N LYS A 100 6.14 16.66 5.17
CA LYS A 100 7.26 16.33 6.06
C LYS A 100 7.85 17.58 6.70
N THR A 101 8.07 18.63 5.91
CA THR A 101 8.62 19.91 6.40
C THR A 101 7.70 20.56 7.43
N ARG A 102 6.39 20.60 7.16
CA ARG A 102 5.40 21.15 8.09
C ARG A 102 5.27 20.33 9.38
N SER A 103 5.35 19.01 9.30
CA SER A 103 5.28 18.13 10.49
C SER A 103 6.48 18.27 11.44
N SER A 104 7.61 18.74 10.92
CA SER A 104 8.85 18.95 11.69
C SER A 104 8.99 20.39 12.22
N ALA A 105 8.08 21.29 11.84
CA ALA A 105 8.14 22.68 12.27
C ALA A 105 7.69 22.79 13.74
N THR A 106 8.60 23.18 14.63
CA THR A 106 8.27 23.51 16.01
C THR A 106 7.30 24.69 16.02
N PRO A 107 6.18 24.65 16.75
CA PRO A 107 5.33 25.83 16.90
C PRO A 107 6.15 26.94 17.57
N SER A 108 6.37 28.05 16.86
CA SER A 108 7.02 29.22 17.45
C SER A 108 6.17 29.74 18.62
N PRO A 109 6.76 30.21 19.73
CA PRO A 109 6.02 30.77 20.87
C PRO A 109 5.11 31.95 20.49
N ASP A 110 5.43 32.65 19.40
CA ASP A 110 4.72 33.83 18.90
C ASP A 110 3.70 33.52 17.79
N SER A 111 3.44 32.24 17.50
CA SER A 111 2.45 31.85 16.48
C SER A 111 1.04 32.04 17.02
N HIS A 112 0.27 32.96 16.44
CA HIS A 112 -1.19 33.00 16.63
C HIS A 112 -1.82 31.63 16.30
N PRO A 113 -2.95 31.27 16.95
CA PRO A 113 -3.64 30.02 16.65
C PRO A 113 -3.85 29.91 15.14
N PRO A 114 -3.50 28.77 14.50
CA PRO A 114 -3.77 28.60 13.09
C PRO A 114 -5.27 28.80 12.85
N SER A 115 -5.60 29.59 11.84
CA SER A 115 -6.98 29.69 11.35
C SER A 115 -7.49 28.27 11.07
N SER A 116 -8.79 28.08 11.27
CA SER A 116 -9.51 26.81 11.44
C SER A 116 -9.48 25.82 10.27
N SER A 117 -8.49 25.86 9.38
CA SER A 117 -8.30 24.97 8.24
C SER A 117 -6.97 24.20 8.23
N SER A 118 -6.04 24.47 9.15
CA SER A 118 -4.79 23.72 9.27
C SER A 118 -4.57 23.23 10.70
N SER A 119 -5.17 22.09 11.03
CA SER A 119 -4.76 21.36 12.23
C SER A 119 -3.28 21.00 12.05
N PRO A 120 -2.41 21.32 13.02
CA PRO A 120 -1.03 20.86 12.97
C PRO A 120 -1.05 19.33 12.88
N LEU A 121 -0.26 18.75 11.97
CA LEU A 121 -0.08 17.29 11.97
C LEU A 121 0.38 16.89 13.37
N SER A 122 -0.44 16.08 14.05
CA SER A 122 -0.23 15.75 15.46
C SER A 122 1.03 14.89 15.68
N SER A 123 1.55 14.28 14.61
CA SER A 123 2.65 13.33 14.63
C SER A 123 3.69 13.67 13.54
N PRO A 124 5.01 13.55 13.83
CA PRO A 124 6.05 13.85 12.86
C PRO A 124 6.09 12.81 11.72
N ILE A 125 6.44 13.26 10.52
CA ILE A 125 6.64 12.40 9.35
C ILE A 125 8.13 12.04 9.20
N GLY A 126 8.44 10.75 9.24
CA GLY A 126 9.77 10.23 8.93
C GLY A 126 10.03 10.19 7.42
N TYR A 127 11.30 10.27 7.01
CA TYR A 127 11.70 10.25 5.61
C TYR A 127 12.98 9.44 5.40
N THR A 128 13.04 8.65 4.33
CA THR A 128 14.25 7.98 3.87
C THR A 128 14.26 7.90 2.35
N HIS A 129 15.44 8.08 1.74
CA HIS A 129 15.63 7.97 0.30
C HIS A 129 16.56 6.79 0.01
N LEU A 130 16.04 5.78 -0.70
CA LEU A 130 16.72 4.53 -0.96
C LEU A 130 16.97 4.34 -2.46
N TYR A 131 18.21 3.99 -2.80
CA TYR A 131 18.60 3.57 -4.14
C TYR A 131 18.90 2.07 -4.09
N LEU A 132 18.03 1.27 -4.70
CA LEU A 132 18.03 -0.18 -4.57
C LEU A 132 18.13 -0.86 -5.93
N GLN A 133 18.72 -2.04 -5.94
CA GLN A 133 18.71 -2.95 -7.09
C GLN A 133 18.02 -4.25 -6.70
N ASP A 134 16.92 -4.56 -7.38
CA ASP A 134 16.22 -5.84 -7.26
C ASP A 134 16.76 -6.78 -8.35
N SER A 135 17.11 -8.00 -7.96
CA SER A 135 17.49 -9.10 -8.87
C SER A 135 16.58 -10.31 -8.63
N PHE A 136 16.04 -10.89 -9.70
CA PHE A 136 15.06 -11.96 -9.62
C PHE A 136 15.65 -13.29 -10.09
N TYR A 137 15.45 -14.33 -9.29
CA TYR A 137 15.92 -15.69 -9.55
C TYR A 137 14.73 -16.63 -9.63
N SER A 138 14.82 -17.67 -10.47
CA SER A 138 13.81 -18.72 -10.51
C SER A 138 13.78 -19.49 -9.19
N ALA A 139 12.59 -19.78 -8.68
CA ALA A 139 12.45 -20.64 -7.51
C ALA A 139 12.70 -22.11 -7.91
N PRO A 140 13.40 -22.92 -7.09
CA PRO A 140 13.65 -24.34 -7.41
C PRO A 140 12.38 -25.19 -7.48
N GLU A 141 11.36 -24.84 -6.71
CA GLU A 141 10.13 -25.62 -6.50
C GLU A 141 8.86 -24.95 -7.07
N GLY A 142 8.99 -23.73 -7.59
CA GLY A 142 7.87 -22.96 -8.12
C GLY A 142 8.00 -22.79 -9.63
N GLY A 143 6.89 -22.83 -10.36
CA GLY A 143 6.89 -22.56 -11.79
C GLY A 143 7.36 -21.13 -12.12
N ASP A 144 7.33 -20.74 -13.40
CA ASP A 144 7.80 -19.43 -13.91
C ASP A 144 7.28 -18.17 -13.17
N ARG A 145 6.21 -18.32 -12.39
CA ARG A 145 5.57 -17.25 -11.62
C ARG A 145 6.17 -17.04 -10.22
N ASP A 146 6.88 -18.02 -9.69
CA ASP A 146 7.52 -17.93 -8.39
C ASP A 146 8.98 -17.51 -8.54
N LYS A 147 9.29 -16.30 -8.05
CA LYS A 147 10.62 -15.71 -8.13
C LYS A 147 11.13 -15.35 -6.75
N ILE A 148 12.40 -15.62 -6.53
CA ILE A 148 13.14 -15.12 -5.37
C ILE A 148 13.66 -13.73 -5.72
N ARG A 149 13.32 -12.74 -4.90
CA ARG A 149 13.81 -11.36 -5.03
C ARG A 149 14.97 -11.15 -4.08
N VAL A 150 16.10 -10.73 -4.64
CA VAL A 150 17.26 -10.24 -3.88
C VAL A 150 17.34 -8.74 -4.07
N THR A 151 17.24 -7.99 -2.98
CA THR A 151 17.35 -6.53 -2.95
C THR A 151 18.71 -6.14 -2.38
N ARG A 152 19.45 -5.29 -3.10
CA ARG A 152 20.73 -4.73 -2.64
C ARG A 152 20.70 -3.20 -2.64
N ASP A 153 21.46 -2.60 -1.74
CA ASP A 153 21.77 -1.18 -1.82
C ASP A 153 22.62 -0.93 -3.07
N GLU A 154 22.21 0.01 -3.92
CA GLU A 154 22.82 0.24 -5.23
C GLU A 154 24.28 0.72 -5.10
N LYS A 155 24.57 1.52 -4.07
CA LYS A 155 25.88 2.15 -3.91
C LYS A 155 26.91 1.20 -3.30
N THR A 156 26.51 0.44 -2.29
CA THR A 156 27.41 -0.41 -1.49
C THR A 156 27.39 -1.86 -1.94
N GLY A 157 26.36 -2.31 -2.67
CA GLY A 157 26.13 -3.71 -3.01
C GLY A 157 25.72 -4.58 -1.82
N ALA A 158 25.53 -3.98 -0.64
CA ALA A 158 25.12 -4.68 0.57
C ALA A 158 23.75 -5.33 0.39
N LEU A 159 23.60 -6.56 0.90
CA LEU A 159 22.32 -7.26 0.88
C LEU A 159 21.35 -6.58 1.84
N VAL A 160 20.22 -6.11 1.31
CA VAL A 160 19.14 -5.50 2.11
C VAL A 160 18.09 -6.54 2.46
N GLU A 161 17.68 -7.33 1.48
CA GLU A 161 16.62 -8.33 1.64
C GLU A 161 16.78 -9.47 0.64
N CYS A 162 16.42 -10.69 1.07
CA CYS A 162 16.28 -11.85 0.19
C CYS A 162 15.02 -12.60 0.57
N MET A 163 14.01 -12.57 -0.29
CA MET A 163 12.69 -13.11 0.06
C MET A 163 11.92 -13.61 -1.18
N ARG A 164 10.94 -14.49 -0.93
CA ARG A 164 9.91 -14.90 -1.89
C ARG A 164 8.59 -14.24 -1.50
N LYS A 165 7.98 -13.52 -2.45
CA LYS A 165 6.68 -12.86 -2.26
C LYS A 165 5.57 -13.76 -2.80
N ILE A 166 4.67 -14.18 -1.93
CA ILE A 166 3.50 -15.01 -2.27
C ILE A 166 2.27 -14.11 -2.22
N ARG A 167 1.54 -13.99 -3.32
CA ARG A 167 0.31 -13.20 -3.35
C ARG A 167 -0.84 -14.00 -2.73
N LEU A 168 -1.49 -13.43 -1.71
CA LEU A 168 -2.68 -14.02 -1.10
C LEU A 168 -3.94 -13.55 -1.81
N GLY A 169 -4.02 -12.27 -2.17
CA GLY A 169 -5.14 -11.73 -2.93
C GLY A 169 -4.98 -10.26 -3.30
N ASP A 170 -5.78 -9.83 -4.28
CA ASP A 170 -5.92 -8.44 -4.70
C ASP A 170 -7.41 -8.05 -4.66
N LEU A 171 -7.70 -6.84 -4.17
CA LEU A 171 -9.02 -6.22 -4.18
C LEU A 171 -8.92 -4.87 -4.89
N ASN A 172 -9.60 -4.74 -6.03
CA ASN A 172 -9.58 -3.51 -6.82
C ASN A 172 -10.68 -2.56 -6.37
N VAL A 173 -10.37 -1.27 -6.34
CA VAL A 173 -11.34 -0.20 -6.06
C VAL A 173 -11.39 0.75 -7.24
N TYR A 174 -12.58 0.88 -7.83
CA TYR A 174 -12.85 1.80 -8.93
C TYR A 174 -13.30 3.16 -8.40
N SER A 175 -12.72 4.24 -8.93
CA SER A 175 -12.95 5.61 -8.47
C SER A 175 -13.41 6.52 -9.62
N PRO A 176 -14.72 6.53 -9.97
CA PRO A 176 -15.24 7.21 -11.17
C PRO A 176 -15.07 8.74 -11.15
N LYS A 177 -14.90 9.34 -9.97
CA LYS A 177 -14.78 10.80 -9.77
C LYS A 177 -13.32 11.27 -9.61
N ARG A 178 -12.35 10.37 -9.84
CA ARG A 178 -10.91 10.60 -9.61
C ARG A 178 -10.12 10.20 -10.84
N GLU A 179 -8.90 10.72 -10.98
CA GLU A 179 -8.01 10.35 -12.10
C GLU A 179 -7.33 9.00 -11.87
N ALA A 180 -7.19 8.58 -10.62
CA ALA A 180 -6.65 7.29 -10.23
C ALA A 180 -7.73 6.37 -9.63
N ASP A 181 -7.52 5.09 -9.85
CA ASP A 181 -8.11 3.97 -9.13
C ASP A 181 -7.07 3.42 -8.14
N TRP A 182 -7.43 2.42 -7.34
CA TRP A 182 -6.46 1.81 -6.43
C TRP A 182 -6.74 0.34 -6.19
N ARG A 183 -5.73 -0.36 -5.66
CA ARG A 183 -5.79 -1.79 -5.36
C ARG A 183 -5.22 -2.07 -3.99
N VAL A 184 -5.98 -2.75 -3.15
CA VAL A 184 -5.45 -3.39 -1.94
C VAL A 184 -4.85 -4.73 -2.33
N SER A 185 -3.61 -4.99 -1.95
CA SER A 185 -2.92 -6.26 -2.16
C SER A 185 -2.51 -6.82 -0.81
N VAL A 186 -2.76 -8.11 -0.58
CA VAL A 186 -2.27 -8.83 0.60
C VAL A 186 -1.27 -9.88 0.12
N ASN A 187 -0.06 -9.82 0.66
CA ASN A 187 1.02 -10.72 0.30
C ASN A 187 1.63 -11.34 1.56
N LEU A 188 2.32 -12.47 1.38
CA LEU A 188 3.19 -13.08 2.36
C LEU A 188 4.64 -12.97 1.86
N GLU A 189 5.48 -12.24 2.58
CA GLU A 189 6.90 -12.08 2.29
C GLU A 189 7.70 -13.08 3.13
N VAL A 190 8.22 -14.11 2.47
CA VAL A 190 8.90 -15.23 3.12
C VAL A 190 10.41 -15.05 2.96
N PRO A 191 11.18 -14.84 4.05
CA PRO A 191 12.63 -14.76 3.96
C PRO A 191 13.19 -16.09 3.44
N VAL A 192 14.12 -16.03 2.50
CA VAL A 192 14.77 -17.22 1.95
C VAL A 192 16.28 -17.04 1.88
N PRO A 193 17.07 -18.13 1.95
CA PRO A 193 18.50 -18.08 1.69
C PRO A 193 18.79 -17.50 0.30
N HIS A 194 20.00 -16.97 0.12
CA HIS A 194 20.42 -16.44 -1.17
C HIS A 194 20.38 -17.54 -2.25
N PRO A 195 19.72 -17.30 -3.40
CA PRO A 195 19.57 -18.32 -4.43
C PRO A 195 20.89 -18.61 -5.14
N ILE A 196 21.04 -19.84 -5.64
CA ILE A 196 22.15 -20.24 -6.52
C ILE A 196 21.75 -19.97 -7.97
N GLY A 197 22.68 -19.45 -8.78
CA GLY A 197 22.49 -19.24 -10.21
C GLY A 197 22.56 -17.75 -10.61
N SER A 198 22.11 -17.46 -11.83
CA SER A 198 22.10 -16.11 -12.38
C SER A 198 20.73 -15.47 -12.27
N ALA A 199 20.70 -14.15 -12.05
CA ALA A 199 19.45 -13.39 -12.09
C ALA A 199 18.85 -13.44 -13.50
N THR A 200 17.55 -13.72 -13.57
CA THR A 200 16.74 -13.73 -14.80
C THR A 200 16.35 -12.33 -15.22
N HIS A 201 16.20 -11.43 -14.25
CA HIS A 201 15.79 -10.05 -14.46
C HIS A 201 16.34 -9.16 -13.36
N THR A 202 16.66 -7.91 -13.71
CA THR A 202 17.11 -6.88 -12.76
C THR A 202 16.36 -5.58 -13.01
N ARG A 203 16.05 -4.88 -11.93
CA ARG A 203 15.49 -3.52 -12.00
C ARG A 203 16.12 -2.63 -10.94
N ARG A 204 16.29 -1.37 -11.28
CA ARG A 204 16.73 -0.31 -10.37
C ARG A 204 15.51 0.37 -9.78
N LYS A 205 15.57 0.72 -8.49
CA LYS A 205 14.52 1.42 -7.77
C LYS A 205 15.09 2.65 -7.09
N ASP A 206 14.49 3.78 -7.38
CA ASP A 206 14.72 5.05 -6.71
C ASP A 206 13.46 5.33 -5.86
N ARG A 207 13.58 5.21 -4.54
CA ARG A 207 12.44 5.18 -3.62
C ARG A 207 12.55 6.25 -2.54
N MET A 208 11.58 7.15 -2.54
CA MET A 208 11.33 8.08 -1.44
C MET A 208 10.27 7.48 -0.53
N SER A 209 10.67 7.11 0.69
CA SER A 209 9.81 6.49 1.70
C SER A 209 9.47 7.49 2.80
N TYR A 210 8.17 7.69 3.03
CA TYR A 210 7.64 8.52 4.10
C TYR A 210 6.95 7.63 5.13
N THR A 211 7.11 7.91 6.42
CA THR A 211 6.46 7.15 7.50
C THR A 211 5.64 8.08 8.38
N HIS A 212 4.43 7.67 8.72
CA HIS A 212 3.54 8.40 9.60
C HIS A 212 2.70 7.38 10.38
N GLU A 213 2.92 7.33 11.70
CA GLU A 213 2.26 6.36 12.60
C GLU A 213 2.45 4.91 12.10
N GLU A 214 1.35 4.21 11.79
CA GLU A 214 1.36 2.82 11.34
C GLU A 214 1.53 2.64 9.83
N PHE A 215 1.81 3.74 9.12
CA PHE A 215 1.77 3.77 7.67
C PHE A 215 3.10 4.17 7.06
N LYS A 216 3.40 3.54 5.92
CA LYS A 216 4.54 3.87 5.07
C LYS A 216 4.03 4.19 3.68
N ILE A 217 4.45 5.33 3.13
CA ILE A 217 4.10 5.78 1.79
C ILE A 217 5.38 5.78 0.97
N ASP A 218 5.44 4.91 -0.05
CA ASP A 218 6.59 4.76 -0.94
C ASP A 218 6.26 5.38 -2.29
N LEU A 219 7.02 6.40 -2.69
CA LEU A 219 7.02 6.95 -4.03
C LEU A 219 8.26 6.41 -4.75
N THR A 220 8.05 5.53 -5.73
CA THR A 220 9.13 4.75 -6.35
C THR A 220 9.18 4.96 -7.86
N GLN A 221 10.34 5.34 -8.38
CA GLN A 221 10.66 5.20 -9.80
C GLN A 221 11.37 3.85 -10.01
N VAL A 222 10.81 3.02 -10.89
CA VAL A 222 11.37 1.72 -11.24
C VAL A 222 11.90 1.78 -12.66
N THR A 223 13.15 1.38 -12.86
CA THR A 223 13.79 1.26 -14.17
C THR A 223 14.12 -0.19 -14.45
N SER A 224 13.49 -0.77 -15.46
CA SER A 224 13.61 -2.17 -15.84
C SER A 224 14.19 -2.30 -17.25
N SER A 225 15.14 -3.23 -17.42
CA SER A 225 15.64 -3.61 -18.75
C SER A 225 15.21 -5.04 -19.05
N THR A 226 14.37 -5.20 -20.07
CA THR A 226 13.84 -6.50 -20.50
C THR A 226 14.75 -7.21 -21.49
N SER A 227 15.64 -6.48 -22.17
CA SER A 227 16.69 -7.02 -23.03
C SER A 227 17.84 -6.03 -23.18
N PRO A 228 19.07 -6.48 -23.49
CA PRO A 228 20.25 -5.61 -23.59
C PRO A 228 20.11 -4.45 -24.59
N ASN A 229 19.27 -4.62 -25.62
CA ASN A 229 19.11 -3.66 -26.72
C ASN A 229 17.78 -2.89 -26.69
N ALA A 230 16.86 -3.20 -25.76
CA ALA A 230 15.62 -2.46 -25.64
C ALA A 230 15.80 -1.21 -24.76
N PRO A 231 15.12 -0.10 -25.07
CA PRO A 231 15.11 1.06 -24.19
C PRO A 231 14.55 0.65 -22.81
N PRO A 232 15.11 1.18 -21.71
CA PRO A 232 14.64 0.85 -20.38
C PRO A 232 13.20 1.32 -20.19
N GLN A 233 12.38 0.44 -19.61
CA GLN A 233 11.03 0.80 -19.19
C GLN A 233 11.12 1.52 -17.84
N ILE A 234 10.51 2.71 -17.76
CA ILE A 234 10.43 3.49 -16.53
C ILE A 234 8.98 3.51 -16.08
N LEU A 235 8.74 3.12 -14.83
CA LEU A 235 7.45 3.19 -14.16
C LEU A 235 7.55 4.09 -12.93
N HIS A 236 6.46 4.77 -12.61
CA HIS A 236 6.31 5.59 -11.43
C HIS A 236 5.19 5.00 -10.58
N GLU A 237 5.52 4.54 -9.38
CA GLU A 237 4.63 3.82 -8.49
C GLU A 237 4.43 4.63 -7.20
N LEU A 238 3.21 4.61 -6.65
CA LEU A 238 2.89 5.13 -5.33
C LEU A 238 2.16 4.04 -4.55
N GLU A 239 2.75 3.67 -3.42
CA GLU A 239 2.30 2.58 -2.57
C GLU A 239 2.09 3.10 -1.14
N LEU A 240 1.00 2.69 -0.50
CA LEU A 240 0.73 2.89 0.92
C LEU A 240 0.74 1.52 1.59
N GLU A 241 1.48 1.36 2.67
CA GLU A 241 1.70 0.09 3.35
C GLU A 241 1.39 0.24 4.84
N ILE A 242 0.85 -0.81 5.46
CA ILE A 242 0.81 -0.93 6.93
C ILE A 242 2.20 -1.37 7.41
N ALA A 243 2.91 -0.47 8.08
CA ALA A 243 4.34 -0.61 8.36
C ALA A 243 4.70 -1.73 9.36
N ARG A 244 3.77 -2.09 10.27
CA ARG A 244 4.01 -3.05 11.35
C ARG A 244 3.23 -4.36 11.13
N PRO A 245 3.84 -5.39 10.50
CA PRO A 245 3.15 -6.65 10.22
C PRO A 245 2.70 -7.38 11.50
N GLU A 246 3.48 -7.28 12.58
CA GLU A 246 3.15 -7.91 13.87
C GLU A 246 1.93 -7.24 14.53
N LEU A 247 1.81 -5.91 14.43
CA LEU A 247 0.63 -5.19 14.91
C LEU A 247 -0.60 -5.62 14.13
N LEU A 248 -0.50 -5.60 12.80
CA LEU A 248 -1.58 -6.01 11.90
C LEU A 248 -2.08 -7.42 12.22
N LEU A 249 -1.16 -8.37 12.41
CA LEU A 249 -1.52 -9.75 12.76
C LEU A 249 -2.17 -9.82 14.14
N THR A 250 -1.62 -9.12 15.14
CA THR A 250 -2.14 -9.14 16.51
C THR A 250 -3.55 -8.54 16.58
N THR A 251 -3.80 -7.42 15.91
CA THR A 251 -5.13 -6.81 15.89
C THR A 251 -6.13 -7.66 15.11
N ALA A 252 -5.70 -8.29 14.00
CA ALA A 252 -6.54 -9.21 13.25
C ALA A 252 -6.99 -10.40 14.12
N LEU A 253 -6.08 -11.01 14.89
CA LEU A 253 -6.42 -12.15 15.77
C LEU A 253 -7.43 -11.78 16.87
N LYS A 254 -7.42 -10.53 17.33
CA LYS A 254 -8.32 -10.01 18.37
C LYS A 254 -9.65 -9.49 17.82
N ARG A 255 -9.79 -9.38 16.50
CA ARG A 255 -10.97 -8.81 15.86
C ARG A 255 -12.21 -9.63 16.20
N ASN A 256 -13.23 -8.97 16.76
CA ASN A 256 -14.47 -9.60 17.24
C ASN A 256 -14.29 -10.67 18.33
N ASP A 257 -13.13 -10.76 18.99
CA ASP A 257 -12.93 -11.70 20.10
C ASP A 257 -13.69 -11.22 21.36
N PRO A 258 -14.69 -11.97 21.87
CA PRO A 258 -15.45 -11.57 23.05
C PRO A 258 -14.61 -11.51 24.33
N SER A 259 -13.42 -12.15 24.36
CA SER A 259 -12.56 -12.25 25.54
C SER A 259 -11.65 -11.04 25.79
N VAL A 260 -11.49 -10.16 24.80
CA VAL A 260 -10.65 -8.94 24.90
C VAL A 260 -11.51 -7.69 25.09
N SER A 261 -10.87 -6.55 25.37
CA SER A 261 -11.58 -5.27 25.55
C SER A 261 -12.24 -4.80 24.23
N ASP A 262 -13.27 -3.95 24.33
CA ASP A 262 -13.91 -3.33 23.14
C ASP A 262 -12.91 -2.59 22.24
N PHE A 263 -11.94 -1.92 22.87
CA PHE A 263 -10.86 -1.24 22.17
C PHE A 263 -10.02 -2.22 21.34
N GLU A 264 -9.61 -3.35 21.93
CA GLU A 264 -8.83 -4.37 21.22
C GLU A 264 -9.63 -5.06 20.13
N ARG A 265 -10.92 -5.33 20.36
CA ARG A 265 -11.84 -5.88 19.35
C ARG A 265 -11.93 -5.00 18.11
N GLY A 266 -12.02 -3.68 18.30
CA GLY A 266 -12.17 -2.70 17.22
C GLY A 266 -10.85 -2.23 16.59
N SER A 267 -9.70 -2.55 17.19
CA SER A 267 -8.39 -2.03 16.77
C SER A 267 -8.02 -2.38 15.32
N PHE A 268 -8.43 -3.56 14.83
CA PHE A 268 -8.20 -3.94 13.43
C PHE A 268 -9.03 -3.09 12.47
N ASP A 269 -10.33 -2.92 12.76
CA ASP A 269 -11.22 -2.11 11.92
C ASP A 269 -10.76 -0.64 11.89
N GLU A 270 -10.28 -0.13 13.02
CA GLU A 270 -9.70 1.21 13.13
C GLU A 270 -8.41 1.37 12.30
N LEU A 271 -7.53 0.37 12.32
CA LEU A 271 -6.31 0.37 11.50
C LEU A 271 -6.65 0.36 10.00
N ILE A 272 -7.61 -0.46 9.57
CA ILE A 272 -8.08 -0.49 8.18
C ILE A 272 -8.79 0.81 7.81
N ARG A 273 -9.58 1.41 8.71
CA ARG A 273 -10.22 2.72 8.49
C ARG A 273 -9.18 3.80 8.19
N ALA A 274 -8.11 3.89 8.99
CA ALA A 274 -7.02 4.84 8.75
C ALA A 274 -6.25 4.53 7.45
N PHE A 275 -6.00 3.26 7.14
CA PHE A 275 -5.40 2.82 5.87
C PHE A 275 -6.23 3.28 4.65
N VAL A 276 -7.54 3.01 4.65
CA VAL A 276 -8.46 3.41 3.57
C VAL A 276 -8.52 4.93 3.44
N ASN A 277 -8.57 5.66 4.56
CA ASN A 277 -8.58 7.13 4.53
C ASN A 277 -7.30 7.70 3.90
N ASN A 278 -6.13 7.14 4.25
CA ASN A 278 -4.87 7.55 3.64
C ASN A 278 -4.85 7.24 2.13
N ALA A 279 -5.32 6.05 1.71
CA ALA A 279 -5.43 5.71 0.29
C ALA A 279 -6.36 6.69 -0.46
N ARG A 280 -7.55 7.00 0.11
CA ARG A 280 -8.50 7.97 -0.45
C ARG A 280 -7.90 9.37 -0.58
N ILE A 281 -7.09 9.81 0.38
CA ILE A 281 -6.39 11.09 0.31
C ILE A 281 -5.36 11.09 -0.82
N LEU A 282 -4.58 10.01 -0.98
CA LEU A 282 -3.63 9.90 -2.10
C LEU A 282 -4.36 9.92 -3.45
N VAL A 283 -5.41 9.11 -3.62
CA VAL A 283 -6.22 9.07 -4.85
C VAL A 283 -6.87 10.42 -5.17
N ARG A 284 -7.28 11.18 -4.14
CA ARG A 284 -7.87 12.52 -4.31
C ARG A 284 -6.86 13.57 -4.79
N ASN A 285 -5.57 13.36 -4.54
CA ASN A 285 -4.48 14.24 -4.96
C ASN A 285 -3.66 13.64 -6.12
N ALA A 286 -4.19 12.62 -6.78
CA ALA A 286 -3.58 12.00 -7.97
C ALA A 286 -3.83 12.80 -9.24
#